data_AF-A0A4V0XDH2-F1
#
_entry.id   AF-A0A4V0XDH2-F1
#
_cell.length_a   1.000
_cell.length_b   1.000
_cell.length_c   1.000
_cell.angle_alpha   90.00
_cell.angle_beta   90.00
_cell.angle_gamma   90.00
#
_symmetry.space_group_name_H-M   'P 1'
#
loop_
_entity.id
_entity.type
_entity.pdbx_description
1 polymer ?
#
loop_
_entity_poly.entity_id
_entity_poly.type
_entity_poly.pdbx_seq_one_letter_code
_entity_poly.pdbx_strand_id
1 'polypeptide(L)'
;MTQPVDVAALLKGIRCVFREHMKTNGRHVGHPPLVAAEALLWIAGGIDHGSDLAEAMGMDPSTANRTIALLRGRTRWREGKAMPSPFGLVELRKHPHRRGFQLFLTPDGERLIASTFEPHTGLPYTSGEQTVCR
;
A
#
# COMPACT_ATOMS: atom_id res chain seq x y z
N MET A 1 21.20 -18.32 2.92
CA MET A 1 20.45 -18.40 1.66
C MET A 1 18.99 -18.14 1.98
N THR A 2 18.58 -16.87 2.03
CA THR A 2 17.21 -16.44 2.26
C THR A 2 16.43 -16.65 0.97
N GLN A 3 15.37 -17.45 1.00
CA GLN A 3 14.52 -17.65 -0.18
C GLN A 3 13.91 -16.31 -0.60
N PRO A 4 13.76 -16.03 -1.91
CA PRO A 4 13.00 -14.88 -2.35
C PRO A 4 11.56 -15.09 -1.88
N VAL A 5 11.16 -14.33 -0.86
CA VAL A 5 9.77 -14.30 -0.43
C VAL A 5 8.98 -13.84 -1.65
N ASP A 6 8.08 -14.69 -2.15
CA ASP A 6 7.21 -14.33 -3.26
C ASP A 6 6.22 -13.28 -2.75
N VAL A 7 6.66 -12.01 -2.85
CA VAL A 7 5.93 -10.83 -2.39
C VAL A 7 4.55 -10.80 -3.06
N ALA A 8 4.44 -11.25 -4.31
CA ALA A 8 3.16 -11.32 -5.02
C ALA A 8 2.21 -12.36 -4.39
N ALA A 9 2.70 -13.54 -4.00
CA ALA A 9 1.90 -14.54 -3.31
C ALA A 9 1.44 -14.06 -1.91
N LEU A 10 2.33 -13.39 -1.18
CA LEU A 10 2.04 -12.83 0.15
C LEU A 10 1.02 -11.68 0.07
N LEU A 11 1.16 -10.79 -0.91
CA LEU A 11 0.20 -9.73 -1.22
C LEU A 11 -1.16 -10.29 -1.65
N LYS A 12 -1.19 -11.37 -2.42
CA LYS A 12 -2.44 -12.04 -2.84
C LYS A 12 -3.17 -12.66 -1.65
N GLY A 13 -2.45 -13.25 -0.69
CA GLY A 13 -3.01 -13.75 0.57
C GLY A 13 -3.60 -12.62 1.42
N ILE A 14 -2.87 -11.52 1.57
CA ILE A 14 -3.32 -10.33 2.32
C ILE A 14 -4.56 -9.70 1.67
N ARG A 15 -4.62 -9.65 0.33
CA ARG A 15 -5.82 -9.18 -0.40
C ARG A 15 -7.07 -10.00 -0.10
N CYS A 16 -6.92 -11.29 0.17
CA CYS A 16 -8.04 -12.17 0.50
C CYS A 16 -8.56 -11.86 1.92
N VAL A 17 -7.65 -11.81 2.90
CA VAL A 17 -7.97 -11.55 4.32
C VAL A 17 -8.58 -10.16 4.52
N PHE A 18 -7.99 -9.11 3.91
CA PHE A 18 -8.52 -7.76 4.04
C PHE A 18 -9.88 -7.56 3.36
N ARG A 19 -10.16 -8.29 2.27
CA ARG A 19 -11.47 -8.25 1.60
C ARG A 19 -12.57 -8.78 2.51
N GLU A 20 -12.29 -9.82 3.31
CA GLU A 20 -13.24 -10.35 4.29
C GLU A 20 -13.39 -9.43 5.51
N HIS A 21 -12.30 -8.81 5.97
CA HIS A 21 -12.32 -7.89 7.10
C HIS A 21 -13.07 -6.57 6.80
N MET A 22 -13.04 -6.10 5.55
CA MET A 22 -13.83 -4.92 5.14
C MET A 22 -15.31 -5.20 4.91
N LYS A 23 -15.71 -6.46 4.64
CA LYS A 23 -17.13 -6.84 4.57
C LYS A 23 -17.79 -6.81 5.95
N THR A 24 -17.02 -7.06 7.02
CA THR A 24 -17.50 -7.15 8.40
C THR A 24 -17.44 -5.81 9.12
N ASN A 25 -16.39 -5.01 8.91
CA ASN A 25 -16.19 -3.73 9.60
C ASN A 25 -16.57 -2.52 8.73
N GLY A 26 -17.81 -2.51 8.27
CA GLY A 26 -18.39 -1.38 7.55
C GLY A 26 -18.28 -0.08 8.36
N ARG A 27 -17.44 0.84 7.84
CA ARG A 27 -17.08 2.17 8.38
C ARG A 27 -16.03 2.09 9.50
N HIS A 28 -14.81 2.59 9.28
CA HIS A 28 -14.12 3.51 10.19
C HIS A 28 -12.83 4.11 9.59
N VAL A 29 -12.77 5.44 9.68
CA VAL A 29 -11.65 6.38 9.80
C VAL A 29 -10.23 5.77 9.85
N GLY A 30 -9.35 6.18 8.92
CA GLY A 30 -7.89 6.22 9.12
C GLY A 30 -7.04 5.31 8.26
N HIS A 31 -7.55 4.16 7.80
CA HIS A 31 -6.74 3.22 7.01
C HIS A 31 -6.85 3.48 5.50
N PRO A 32 -5.74 3.44 4.74
CA PRO A 32 -5.80 3.50 3.29
C PRO A 32 -6.64 2.32 2.76
N PRO A 33 -7.43 2.51 1.69
CA PRO A 33 -8.15 1.40 1.08
C PRO A 33 -7.16 0.28 0.69
N LEU A 34 -7.61 -0.98 0.70
CA LEU A 34 -6.74 -2.14 0.46
C LEU A 34 -5.84 -1.99 -0.78
N VAL A 35 -6.38 -1.43 -1.86
CA VAL A 35 -5.65 -1.15 -3.09
C VAL A 35 -4.49 -0.18 -2.86
N ALA A 36 -4.68 0.83 -2.01
CA ALA A 36 -3.63 1.77 -1.66
C ALA A 36 -2.60 1.16 -0.70
N ALA A 37 -3.01 0.26 0.21
CA ALA A 37 -2.07 -0.50 1.03
C ALA A 37 -1.20 -1.45 0.18
N GLU A 38 -1.80 -2.14 -0.79
CA GLU A 38 -1.08 -2.96 -1.76
C GLU A 38 -0.09 -2.13 -2.59
N ALA A 39 -0.51 -0.96 -3.07
CA ALA A 39 0.37 -0.04 -3.79
C ALA A 39 1.57 0.41 -2.93
N LEU A 40 1.36 0.70 -1.64
CA LEU A 40 2.46 1.06 -0.73
C LEU A 40 3.49 -0.06 -0.60
N LEU A 41 3.04 -1.32 -0.51
CA LEU A 41 3.94 -2.47 -0.41
C LEU A 41 4.75 -2.67 -1.69
N TRP A 42 4.15 -2.46 -2.86
CA TRP A 42 4.88 -2.49 -4.13
C TRP A 42 5.95 -1.41 -4.21
N ILE A 43 5.62 -0.18 -3.76
CA ILE A 43 6.58 0.92 -3.71
C ILE A 43 7.71 0.61 -2.71
N ALA A 44 7.37 0.06 -1.55
CA ALA A 44 8.36 -0.41 -0.55
C ALA A 44 9.25 -1.54 -1.10
N GLY A 45 8.70 -2.39 -1.97
CA GLY A 45 9.42 -3.44 -2.69
C GLY A 45 10.34 -2.93 -3.80
N GLY A 46 10.39 -1.63 -4.03
CA GLY A 46 11.31 -0.99 -4.99
C GLY A 46 10.67 -0.56 -6.30
N ILE A 47 9.33 -0.69 -6.45
CA ILE A 47 8.65 -0.12 -7.63
C ILE A 47 8.58 1.39 -7.49
N ASP A 48 9.33 2.09 -8.33
CA ASP A 48 9.49 3.53 -8.24
C ASP A 48 8.81 4.29 -9.40
N HIS A 49 8.14 3.59 -10.34
CA HIS A 49 7.48 4.22 -11.48
C HIS A 49 6.01 3.83 -11.60
N GLY A 50 5.15 4.78 -11.98
CA GLY A 50 3.70 4.59 -12.02
C GLY A 50 3.20 3.56 -13.03
N SER A 51 3.87 3.41 -14.18
CA SER A 51 3.52 2.35 -15.15
C SER A 51 3.80 0.96 -14.59
N ASP A 52 4.94 0.81 -13.93
CA ASP A 52 5.43 -0.46 -13.39
C ASP A 52 4.56 -0.86 -12.20
N LEU A 53 4.09 0.13 -11.42
CA LEU A 53 3.08 -0.07 -10.38
C LEU A 53 1.74 -0.55 -10.96
N ALA A 54 1.27 0.06 -12.06
CA ALA A 54 0.04 -0.36 -12.70
C ALA A 54 0.13 -1.81 -13.20
N GLU A 55 1.25 -2.17 -13.81
CA GLU A 55 1.55 -3.53 -14.27
C GLU A 55 1.62 -4.53 -13.10
N ALA A 56 2.40 -4.22 -12.05
CA ALA A 56 2.56 -5.10 -10.90
C ALA A 56 1.23 -5.36 -10.15
N MET A 57 0.35 -4.37 -10.10
CA MET A 57 -0.96 -4.52 -9.48
C MET A 57 -2.03 -5.10 -10.44
N GLY A 58 -1.72 -5.25 -11.73
CA GLY A 58 -2.66 -5.71 -12.75
C GLY A 58 -3.85 -4.76 -12.96
N MET A 59 -3.62 -3.45 -12.92
CA MET A 59 -4.65 -2.42 -13.07
C MET A 59 -4.37 -1.45 -14.22
N ASP A 60 -5.39 -0.70 -14.62
CA ASP A 60 -5.22 0.32 -15.64
C ASP A 60 -4.43 1.54 -15.12
N PRO A 61 -3.68 2.24 -15.98
CA PRO A 61 -2.87 3.40 -15.58
C PRO A 61 -3.68 4.53 -14.91
N SER A 62 -4.97 4.68 -15.23
CA SER A 62 -5.83 5.71 -14.62
C SER A 62 -6.10 5.37 -13.15
N THR A 63 -6.43 4.10 -12.86
CA THR A 63 -6.62 3.65 -11.48
C THR A 63 -5.32 3.72 -10.68
N ALA A 64 -4.18 3.33 -11.26
CA ALA A 64 -2.88 3.46 -10.60
C ALA A 64 -2.58 4.93 -10.25
N ASN A 65 -2.81 5.87 -11.18
CA ASN A 65 -2.63 7.30 -10.93
C ASN A 65 -3.58 7.84 -9.84
N ARG A 66 -4.83 7.37 -9.79
CA ARG A 66 -5.77 7.73 -8.71
C ARG A 66 -5.30 7.22 -7.35
N THR A 67 -4.76 6.00 -7.32
CA THR A 67 -4.19 5.39 -6.10
C THR A 67 -2.96 6.17 -5.63
N ILE A 68 -2.03 6.50 -6.53
CA ILE A 68 -0.87 7.35 -6.23
C ILE A 68 -1.32 8.73 -5.72
N ALA A 69 -2.31 9.34 -6.36
CA ALA A 69 -2.84 10.64 -5.94
C ALA A 69 -3.50 10.59 -4.55
N LEU A 70 -4.13 9.48 -4.20
CA LEU A 70 -4.67 9.24 -2.86
C LEU A 70 -3.54 9.11 -1.84
N LEU A 71 -2.53 8.29 -2.13
CA LEU A 71 -1.38 8.04 -1.25
C LEU A 71 -0.53 9.27 -1.01
N ARG A 72 -0.31 10.08 -2.05
CA ARG A 72 0.38 11.37 -1.95
C ARG A 72 -0.31 12.33 -0.99
N GLY A 73 -1.60 12.12 -0.78
CA GLY A 73 -2.43 13.06 -0.06
C GLY A 73 -2.74 14.29 -0.91
N ARG A 74 -4.03 14.59 -1.06
CA ARG A 74 -4.47 15.90 -1.54
C ARG A 74 -4.80 16.76 -0.34
N THR A 75 -4.24 17.97 -0.30
CA THR A 75 -4.68 19.02 0.62
C THR A 75 -6.17 19.22 0.42
N ARG A 76 -6.95 19.02 1.48
CA ARG A 76 -8.40 19.19 1.45
C ARG A 76 -8.72 20.54 2.06
N TRP A 77 -9.53 21.34 1.36
CA TRP A 77 -10.06 22.56 1.93
C TRP A 77 -11.31 22.23 2.74
N ARG A 78 -11.32 22.61 4.02
CA ARG A 78 -12.49 22.50 4.89
C ARG A 78 -12.61 23.80 5.70
N GLU A 79 -13.78 24.42 5.67
CA GLU A 79 -14.07 25.65 6.44
C GLU A 79 -13.05 26.78 6.19
N GLY A 80 -12.63 26.96 4.92
CA GLY A 80 -11.66 27.99 4.56
C GLY A 80 -10.21 27.72 5.02
N LYS A 81 -9.93 26.53 5.56
CA LYS A 81 -8.59 26.10 5.96
C LYS A 81 -8.10 24.94 5.11
N ALA A 82 -6.83 25.00 4.73
CA ALA A 82 -6.13 23.86 4.13
C ALA A 82 -5.87 22.81 5.21
N MET A 83 -6.56 21.68 5.16
CA MET A 83 -6.28 20.53 6.01
C MET A 83 -5.23 19.63 5.34
N PRO A 84 -4.18 19.24 6.07
CA PRO A 84 -3.23 18.25 5.58
C PRO A 84 -3.97 16.93 5.32
N SER A 85 -3.57 16.25 4.24
CA SER A 85 -4.15 14.96 3.93
C SER A 85 -3.69 13.92 4.96
N PRO A 86 -4.56 13.03 5.46
CA PRO A 86 -4.16 12.01 6.42
C PRO A 86 -3.26 10.92 5.81
N PHE A 87 -3.12 10.89 4.48
CA PHE A 87 -2.29 9.90 3.80
C PHE A 87 -0.87 10.41 3.66
N GLY A 88 -0.50 11.26 2.69
CA GLY A 88 0.86 11.83 2.66
C GLY A 88 2.00 10.80 2.73
N LEU A 89 1.73 9.56 2.29
CA LEU A 89 2.60 8.40 2.49
C LEU A 89 3.61 8.23 1.34
N VAL A 90 3.38 8.93 0.23
CA VAL A 90 4.18 8.86 -0.98
C VAL A 90 4.51 10.27 -1.47
N GLU A 91 5.77 10.49 -1.84
CA GLU A 91 6.25 11.67 -2.54
C GLU A 91 6.52 11.37 -4.02
N LEU A 92 6.41 12.42 -4.84
CA LEU A 92 6.71 12.35 -6.27
C LEU A 92 7.90 13.25 -6.58
N ARG A 93 8.89 12.73 -7.29
CA ARG A 93 9.99 13.51 -7.85
C ARG A 93 10.11 13.27 -9.35
N LYS A 94 10.78 14.16 -10.08
CA LYS A 94 11.01 13.95 -11.51
C LYS A 94 11.89 12.71 -11.69
N HIS A 95 11.45 11.74 -12.50
CA HIS A 95 12.22 10.53 -12.73
C HIS A 95 13.47 10.84 -13.58
N PRO A 96 14.67 10.38 -13.21
CA PRO A 96 15.92 10.76 -13.89
C PRO A 96 16.05 10.19 -15.30
N HIS A 97 15.60 8.95 -15.51
CA HIS A 97 15.81 8.21 -16.77
C HIS A 97 14.54 7.94 -17.58
N ARG A 98 13.36 8.32 -17.09
CA ARG A 98 12.06 8.01 -17.70
C ARG A 98 11.17 9.24 -17.71
N ARG A 99 10.25 9.31 -18.67
CA ARG A 99 9.20 10.34 -18.65
C ARG A 99 8.20 10.01 -17.54
N GLY A 100 8.01 10.93 -16.61
CA GLY A 100 7.06 10.77 -15.52
C GLY A 100 7.67 11.14 -14.18
N PHE A 101 7.08 10.58 -13.12
CA PHE A 101 7.50 10.80 -11.75
C PHE A 101 8.02 9.50 -11.14
N GLN A 102 9.05 9.64 -10.32
CA GLN A 102 9.54 8.61 -9.43
C GLN A 102 8.80 8.67 -8.10
N LEU A 103 8.39 7.51 -7.61
CA LEU A 103 7.64 7.29 -6.39
C LEU A 103 8.62 7.06 -5.23
N PHE A 104 8.43 7.80 -4.15
CA PHE A 104 9.22 7.64 -2.92
C PHE A 104 8.27 7.48 -1.74
N LEU A 105 8.61 6.63 -0.77
CA LEU A 105 7.90 6.63 0.51
C LEU A 105 8.31 7.86 1.32
N THR A 106 7.36 8.44 2.04
CA THR A 106 7.65 9.43 3.08
C THR A 106 8.03 8.70 4.38
N PRO A 107 8.64 9.40 5.36
CA PRO A 107 8.89 8.81 6.67
C PRO A 107 7.62 8.26 7.35
N ASP A 108 6.46 8.88 7.09
CA ASP A 108 5.17 8.38 7.57
C ASP A 108 4.73 7.10 6.84
N GLY A 109 4.96 7.03 5.53
CA GLY A 109 4.74 5.82 4.73
C GLY A 109 5.58 4.64 5.22
N GLU A 110 6.88 4.87 5.46
CA GLU A 110 7.79 3.86 6.00
C GLU A 110 7.37 3.39 7.40
N ARG A 111 7.04 4.33 8.30
CA ARG A 111 6.53 3.99 9.64
C ARG A 111 5.25 3.16 9.60
N LEU A 112 4.34 3.49 8.70
CA LEU A 112 3.09 2.74 8.53
C LEU A 112 3.35 1.31 8.06
N ILE A 113 4.25 1.13 7.10
CA ILE A 113 4.63 -0.20 6.61
C ILE A 113 5.30 -1.00 7.73
N ALA A 114 6.23 -0.39 8.48
CA ALA A 114 6.87 -1.04 9.61
C ALA A 114 5.86 -1.46 10.68
N SER A 115 4.94 -0.58 11.09
CA SER A 115 3.96 -0.92 12.14
C SER A 115 2.90 -1.94 11.70
N THR A 116 2.60 -2.03 10.40
CA THR A 116 1.58 -2.93 9.86
C THR A 116 2.16 -4.30 9.47
N PHE A 117 3.42 -4.33 9.02
CA PHE A 117 4.04 -5.51 8.42
C PHE A 117 5.32 -5.98 9.12
N GLU A 118 5.72 -5.36 10.24
CA GLU A 118 6.73 -5.99 11.08
C GLU A 118 6.25 -7.40 11.47
N PRO A 119 7.11 -8.42 11.32
CA PRO A 119 6.79 -9.72 11.84
C PRO A 119 6.57 -9.54 13.35
N HIS A 120 5.40 -9.95 13.85
CA HIS A 120 5.20 -10.18 15.28
C HIS A 120 6.26 -11.20 15.76
N THR A 121 7.45 -10.72 16.07
CA THR A 121 8.59 -11.45 16.62
C THR A 121 8.37 -11.69 18.12
N GLY A 122 7.14 -12.05 18.50
CA GLY A 122 6.71 -12.06 19.90
C GLY A 122 5.58 -13.02 20.25
N LEU A 123 5.07 -13.83 19.33
CA LEU A 123 4.15 -14.92 19.69
C LEU A 123 4.60 -16.21 19.01
N PRO A 124 4.76 -17.33 19.75
CA PRO A 124 4.96 -18.62 19.11
C PRO A 124 3.72 -18.91 18.27
N TYR A 125 3.85 -18.75 16.96
CA TYR A 125 2.86 -19.20 16.00
C TYR A 125 2.87 -20.73 16.08
N THR A 126 2.01 -21.28 16.94
CA THR A 126 1.70 -22.71 16.91
C THR A 126 1.13 -23.00 15.54
N SER A 127 1.91 -23.71 14.73
CA SER A 127 1.53 -24.25 13.43
C SER A 127 0.25 -25.08 13.59
N GLY A 128 -0.86 -24.55 13.10
CA GLY A 128 -2.12 -25.30 13.10
C GLY A 128 -3.30 -24.41 12.75
N GLU A 129 -3.49 -24.16 11.46
CA GLU A 129 -4.78 -24.21 10.74
C GLU A 129 -4.63 -23.48 9.41
N GLN A 130 -4.44 -24.28 8.35
CA GLN A 130 -4.57 -23.81 6.98
C GLN A 130 -6.05 -23.53 6.72
N THR A 131 -6.45 -22.26 6.78
CA THR A 131 -7.77 -21.87 6.29
C THR A 131 -7.73 -21.91 4.76
N VAL A 132 -8.10 -23.06 4.20
CA VAL A 132 -8.38 -23.23 2.78
C VAL A 132 -9.64 -22.43 2.45
N CYS A 133 -9.50 -21.35 1.69
CA CYS A 133 -10.64 -20.68 1.06
C CYS A 133 -11.20 -21.60 -0.02
N ARG A 134 -12.38 -22.18 0.22
CA ARG A 134 -13.21 -22.84 -0.79
C ARG A 134 -14.03 -21.83 -1.58
#